data_AF-A0A1G8MW78-F1
#
_entry.id   AF-A0A1G8MW78-F1
#
_cell.length_a   1.000
_cell.length_b   1.000
_cell.length_c   1.000
_cell.angle_alpha   90.00
_cell.angle_beta   90.00
_cell.angle_gamma   90.00
#
_symmetry.space_group_name_H-M   'P 1'
#
loop_
_entity.id
_entity.type
_entity.pdbx_description
1 polymer ?
#
loop_
_entity_poly.entity_id
_entity_poly.type
_entity_poly.pdbx_seq_one_letter_code
_entity_poly.pdbx_strand_id
1 'polypeptide(L)'
;MPKSFDREEARRDLERLLKGLTYYREWRILMLREAHPEVPEEEIENQVVMPAAVWLAVFDSAKGSRCTQVTDEVRQWHSHTLAELFQIGRSSSEARVAVDNFLLRFQAEVGYSLQSESGAVLKVGKAVLESGRITTEKQYYMLKEIDVDPSSGIFTADEVSKMLTLLRSFEERQQQR
;
A
#
# COMPACT_ATOMS: atom_id res chain seq x y z
N MET A 1 -7.11 32.84 9.35
CA MET A 1 -7.39 31.94 10.50
C MET A 1 -7.05 30.53 10.07
N PRO A 2 -6.32 29.73 10.87
CA PRO A 2 -6.10 28.32 10.53
C PRO A 2 -7.46 27.60 10.51
N LYS A 3 -7.68 26.79 9.47
CA LYS A 3 -8.90 25.98 9.31
C LYS A 3 -9.11 25.16 10.59
N SER A 4 -10.30 25.22 11.19
CA SER A 4 -10.65 24.34 12.31
C SER A 4 -10.54 22.90 11.86
N PHE A 5 -9.92 22.05 12.67
CA PHE A 5 -9.82 20.62 12.40
C PHE A 5 -11.22 20.01 12.25
N ASP A 6 -11.52 19.46 11.08
CA ASP A 6 -12.76 18.75 10.81
C ASP A 6 -12.59 17.26 11.19
N ARG A 7 -13.12 16.92 12.36
CA ARG A 7 -13.05 15.55 12.90
C ARG A 7 -13.87 14.56 12.08
N GLU A 8 -14.98 15.00 11.48
CA GLU A 8 -15.85 14.12 10.71
C GLU A 8 -15.23 13.79 9.35
N GLU A 9 -14.57 14.77 8.72
CA GLU A 9 -13.74 14.53 7.53
C GLU A 9 -12.58 13.57 7.85
N ALA A 10 -11.83 13.82 8.93
CA ALA A 10 -10.72 12.96 9.34
C ALA A 10 -11.17 11.53 9.70
N ARG A 11 -12.35 11.38 10.32
CA ARG A 11 -12.93 10.06 10.61
C ARG A 11 -13.29 9.31 9.33
N ARG A 12 -13.96 9.97 8.37
CA ARG A 12 -14.32 9.34 7.09
C ARG A 12 -13.09 8.90 6.31
N ASP A 13 -12.03 9.71 6.29
CA ASP A 13 -10.77 9.34 5.66
C ASP A 13 -10.12 8.15 6.38
N LEU A 14 -10.12 8.13 7.72
CA LEU A 14 -9.63 7.01 8.50
C LEU A 14 -10.42 5.72 8.20
N GLU A 15 -11.75 5.76 8.21
CA GLU A 15 -12.61 4.59 7.91
C GLU A 15 -12.33 4.05 6.51
N ARG A 16 -12.15 4.94 5.52
CA ARG A 16 -11.76 4.56 4.16
C ARG A 16 -10.40 3.84 4.14
N LEU A 17 -9.39 4.39 4.82
CA LEU A 17 -8.07 3.77 4.92
C LEU A 17 -8.11 2.41 5.64
N LEU A 18 -8.89 2.31 6.71
CA LEU A 18 -9.04 1.08 7.48
C LEU A 18 -9.76 -0.03 6.70
N LYS A 19 -10.63 0.31 5.74
CA LYS A 19 -11.21 -0.66 4.80
C LYS A 19 -10.11 -1.39 4.03
N GLY A 20 -9.11 -0.66 3.51
CA GLY A 20 -7.98 -1.28 2.83
C GLY A 20 -7.13 -2.16 3.75
N LEU A 21 -6.77 -1.67 4.93
CA LEU A 21 -6.00 -2.48 5.88
C LEU A 21 -6.75 -3.72 6.37
N THR A 22 -8.08 -3.65 6.48
CA THR A 22 -8.91 -4.83 6.82
C THR A 22 -8.85 -5.86 5.71
N TYR A 23 -9.02 -5.44 4.46
CA TYR A 23 -8.91 -6.33 3.30
C TYR A 23 -7.53 -7.00 3.22
N TYR A 24 -6.47 -6.24 3.46
CA TYR A 24 -5.11 -6.78 3.54
C TYR A 24 -4.95 -7.76 4.72
N ARG A 25 -5.46 -7.42 5.91
CA ARG A 25 -5.38 -8.27 7.11
C ARG A 25 -6.01 -9.64 6.85
N GLU A 26 -7.21 -9.66 6.29
CA GLU A 26 -7.93 -10.90 5.97
C GLU A 26 -7.13 -11.79 5.01
N TRP A 27 -6.64 -11.19 3.91
CA TRP A 27 -5.79 -11.90 2.96
C TRP A 27 -4.52 -12.45 3.60
N ARG A 28 -3.85 -11.64 4.44
CA ARG A 28 -2.58 -12.03 5.06
C ARG A 28 -2.77 -13.15 6.08
N ILE A 29 -3.85 -13.12 6.86
CA ILE A 29 -4.22 -14.19 7.79
C ILE A 29 -4.44 -15.50 7.02
N LEU A 30 -5.17 -15.46 5.89
CA LEU A 30 -5.38 -16.66 5.06
C LEU A 30 -4.05 -17.25 4.58
N MET A 31 -3.17 -16.41 4.01
CA MET A 31 -1.85 -16.84 3.55
C MET A 31 -1.00 -17.46 4.68
N LEU A 32 -1.03 -16.88 5.88
CA LEU A 32 -0.27 -17.38 7.03
C LEU A 32 -0.83 -18.70 7.57
N ARG A 33 -2.16 -18.86 7.60
CA ARG A 33 -2.81 -20.12 8.01
C ARG A 33 -2.48 -21.28 7.07
N GLU A 34 -2.43 -21.01 5.78
CA GLU A 34 -2.07 -22.02 4.78
C GLU A 34 -0.59 -22.40 4.86
N ALA A 35 0.29 -21.42 5.10
CA ALA A 35 1.74 -21.65 5.21
C ALA A 35 2.16 -22.30 6.53
N HIS A 36 1.41 -22.06 7.61
CA HIS A 36 1.74 -22.47 8.98
C HIS A 36 0.51 -23.07 9.70
N PRO A 37 0.00 -24.23 9.26
CA PRO A 37 -1.22 -24.83 9.84
C PRO A 37 -1.08 -25.22 11.32
N GLU A 38 0.15 -25.36 11.80
CA GLU A 38 0.48 -25.69 13.19
C GLU A 38 0.48 -24.48 14.14
N VAL A 39 0.54 -23.26 13.60
CA VAL A 39 0.62 -22.03 14.41
C VAL A 39 -0.78 -21.66 14.90
N PRO A 40 -0.97 -21.39 16.21
CA PRO A 40 -2.25 -20.96 16.74
C PRO A 40 -2.78 -19.68 16.09
N GLU A 41 -4.10 -19.58 15.95
CA GLU A 41 -4.78 -18.44 15.32
C GLU A 41 -4.39 -17.10 15.97
N GLU A 42 -4.30 -17.06 17.30
CA GLU A 42 -3.90 -15.87 18.06
C GLU A 42 -2.47 -15.39 17.68
N GLU A 43 -1.54 -16.32 17.47
CA GLU A 43 -0.17 -15.99 17.08
C GLU A 43 -0.09 -15.47 15.63
N ILE A 44 -0.95 -15.99 14.74
CA ILE A 44 -1.10 -15.44 13.38
C ILE A 44 -1.69 -14.02 13.45
N GLU A 45 -2.73 -13.80 14.26
CA GLU A 45 -3.39 -12.51 14.38
C GLU A 45 -2.49 -11.40 14.94
N ASN A 46 -1.52 -11.77 15.77
CA ASN A 46 -0.51 -10.87 16.35
C ASN A 46 0.61 -10.49 15.36
N GLN A 47 0.75 -11.21 14.24
CA GLN A 47 1.74 -10.92 13.20
C GLN A 47 1.24 -9.96 12.12
N VAL A 48 -0.05 -9.64 12.11
CA VAL A 48 -0.69 -8.80 11.09
C VAL A 48 -1.19 -7.48 11.67
N VAL A 49 -1.42 -6.50 10.79
CA VAL A 49 -1.92 -5.16 11.18
C VAL A 49 -3.16 -5.25 12.07
N MET A 50 -3.22 -4.45 13.14
CA MET A 50 -4.32 -4.50 14.12
C MET A 50 -5.71 -4.34 13.45
N PRO A 51 -6.78 -4.95 14.01
CA PRO A 51 -8.13 -4.79 13.50
C PRO A 51 -8.57 -3.32 13.43
N ALA A 52 -9.38 -2.96 12.43
CA ALA A 52 -9.89 -1.61 12.25
C ALA A 52 -10.60 -1.04 13.50
N ALA A 53 -11.31 -1.88 14.26
CA ALA A 53 -11.97 -1.48 15.50
C ALA A 53 -10.99 -0.92 16.54
N VAL A 54 -9.76 -1.42 16.60
CA VAL A 54 -8.72 -0.92 17.51
C VAL A 54 -8.31 0.49 17.11
N TRP A 55 -8.04 0.72 15.83
CA TRP A 55 -7.70 2.05 15.31
C TRP A 55 -8.83 3.06 15.49
N LEU A 56 -10.08 2.66 15.25
CA LEU A 56 -11.24 3.53 15.46
C LEU A 56 -11.40 3.90 16.95
N ALA A 57 -11.23 2.95 17.87
CA ALA A 57 -11.27 3.24 19.30
C ALA A 57 -10.15 4.21 19.73
N VAL A 58 -8.95 4.06 19.17
CA VAL A 58 -7.83 4.98 19.40
C VAL A 58 -8.13 6.37 18.84
N PHE A 59 -8.70 6.46 17.64
CA PHE A 59 -9.13 7.74 17.06
C PHE A 59 -10.24 8.40 17.88
N ASP A 60 -11.20 7.61 18.36
CA ASP A 60 -12.34 8.09 19.12
C ASP A 60 -11.94 8.67 20.49
N SER A 61 -10.93 8.06 21.12
CA SER A 61 -10.35 8.58 22.36
C SER A 61 -9.39 9.76 22.14
N ALA A 62 -8.89 9.98 20.93
CA ALA A 62 -7.97 11.07 20.61
C ALA A 62 -8.68 12.45 20.53
N LYS A 63 -7.91 13.52 20.77
CA LYS A 63 -8.36 14.92 20.66
C LYS A 63 -7.33 15.77 19.91
N GLY A 64 -7.82 16.76 19.15
CA GLY A 64 -6.97 17.74 18.46
C GLY A 64 -5.98 17.08 17.49
N SER A 65 -4.71 17.49 17.56
CA SER A 65 -3.63 16.99 16.69
C SER A 65 -3.40 15.48 16.76
N ARG A 66 -3.83 14.82 17.84
CA ARG A 66 -3.70 13.37 17.99
C ARG A 66 -4.62 12.60 17.04
N CYS A 67 -5.74 13.18 16.60
CA CYS A 67 -6.57 12.56 15.57
C CYS A 67 -5.81 12.47 14.23
N THR A 68 -5.10 13.53 13.85
CA THR A 68 -4.26 13.54 12.64
C THR A 68 -3.13 12.52 12.74
N GLN A 69 -2.49 12.39 13.91
CA GLN A 69 -1.43 11.39 14.13
C GLN A 69 -1.92 9.95 13.90
N VAL A 70 -3.13 9.62 14.36
CA VAL A 70 -3.71 8.28 14.14
C VAL A 70 -3.93 8.03 12.65
N THR A 71 -4.48 9.01 11.92
CA THR A 71 -4.65 8.90 10.46
C THR A 71 -3.30 8.75 9.75
N ASP A 72 -2.27 9.51 10.14
CA ASP A 72 -0.93 9.41 9.57
C ASP A 72 -0.29 8.05 9.84
N GLU A 73 -0.48 7.49 11.04
CA GLU A 73 0.01 6.16 11.39
C GLU A 73 -0.67 5.07 10.54
N VAL A 74 -1.98 5.17 10.31
CA VAL A 74 -2.70 4.26 9.41
C VAL A 74 -2.20 4.38 7.96
N ARG A 75 -1.83 5.57 7.48
CA ARG A 75 -1.18 5.76 6.17
C ARG A 75 0.22 5.15 6.13
N GLN A 76 0.97 5.19 7.23
CA GLN A 76 2.26 4.50 7.33
C GLN A 76 2.08 2.99 7.23
N TRP A 77 1.03 2.42 7.84
CA TRP A 77 0.70 1.00 7.69
C TRP A 77 0.46 0.59 6.24
N HIS A 78 -0.16 1.43 5.41
CA HIS A 78 -0.27 1.16 3.97
C HIS A 78 1.12 1.06 3.31
N SER A 79 2.07 1.90 3.72
CA SER A 79 3.45 1.84 3.22
C SER A 79 4.18 0.57 3.68
N HIS A 80 3.95 0.13 4.92
CA HIS A 80 4.50 -1.11 5.47
C HIS A 80 3.94 -2.34 4.77
N THR A 81 2.61 -2.42 4.65
CA THR A 81 1.91 -3.48 3.92
C THR A 81 2.43 -3.60 2.50
N LEU A 82 2.57 -2.48 1.79
CA LEU A 82 3.09 -2.46 0.44
C LEU A 82 4.54 -3.00 0.39
N ALA A 83 5.40 -2.57 1.33
CA ALA A 83 6.77 -3.07 1.42
C ALA A 83 6.84 -4.58 1.68
N GLU A 84 5.95 -5.11 2.53
CA GLU A 84 5.85 -6.54 2.82
C GLU A 84 5.37 -7.34 1.60
N LEU A 85 4.34 -6.86 0.90
CA LEU A 85 3.86 -7.47 -0.34
C LEU A 85 4.99 -7.59 -1.38
N PHE A 86 5.89 -6.61 -1.45
CA PHE A 86 7.09 -6.74 -2.30
C PHE A 86 8.07 -7.80 -1.83
N GLN A 87 8.25 -7.99 -0.52
CA GLN A 87 9.11 -9.08 -0.04
C GLN A 87 8.48 -10.45 -0.35
N ILE A 88 7.17 -10.58 -0.13
CA ILE A 88 6.41 -11.80 -0.46
C ILE A 88 6.51 -12.09 -1.96
N GLY A 89 6.26 -11.10 -2.82
CA GLY A 89 6.30 -11.29 -4.26
C GLY A 89 7.69 -11.65 -4.81
N ARG A 90 8.76 -11.51 -4.02
CA ARG A 90 10.13 -11.91 -4.38
C ARG A 90 10.52 -13.30 -3.90
N SER A 91 9.72 -13.95 -3.07
CA SER A 91 10.07 -15.26 -2.52
C SER A 91 9.92 -16.39 -3.53
N SER A 92 8.92 -16.32 -4.42
CA SER A 92 8.71 -17.30 -5.49
C SER A 92 7.81 -16.75 -6.61
N SER A 93 7.75 -17.45 -7.74
CA SER A 93 6.82 -17.15 -8.85
C SER A 93 5.37 -17.20 -8.42
N GLU A 94 5.00 -18.19 -7.60
CA GLU A 94 3.64 -18.39 -7.10
C GLU A 94 3.26 -17.26 -6.15
N ALA A 95 4.17 -16.88 -5.25
CA ALA A 95 3.97 -15.76 -4.34
C ALA A 95 3.81 -14.43 -5.09
N ARG A 96 4.57 -14.23 -6.17
CA ARG A 96 4.40 -13.07 -7.06
C ARG A 96 3.01 -13.02 -7.67
N VAL A 97 2.53 -14.14 -8.24
CA VAL A 97 1.19 -14.22 -8.82
C VAL A 97 0.10 -13.97 -7.77
N ALA A 98 0.27 -14.49 -6.55
CA ALA A 98 -0.64 -14.25 -5.45
C ALA A 98 -0.71 -12.76 -5.07
N VAL A 99 0.44 -12.08 -4.99
CA VAL A 99 0.53 -10.63 -4.71
C VAL A 99 -0.10 -9.82 -5.84
N ASP A 100 0.22 -10.11 -7.10
CA ASP A 100 -0.33 -9.39 -8.25
C ASP A 100 -1.88 -9.52 -8.28
N ASN A 101 -2.40 -10.73 -8.03
CA ASN A 101 -3.84 -10.97 -7.92
C ASN A 101 -4.47 -10.24 -6.73
N PHE A 102 -3.80 -10.22 -5.58
CA PHE A 102 -4.25 -9.50 -4.40
C PHE A 102 -4.39 -8.00 -4.70
N LEU A 103 -3.38 -7.38 -5.31
CA LEU A 103 -3.38 -5.94 -5.63
C LEU A 103 -4.51 -5.57 -6.60
N LEU A 104 -4.73 -6.38 -7.63
CA LEU A 104 -5.85 -6.19 -8.56
C LEU A 104 -7.22 -6.25 -7.86
N ARG A 105 -7.42 -7.25 -7.00
CA ARG A 105 -8.68 -7.38 -6.25
C ARG A 105 -8.83 -6.30 -5.19
N PHE A 106 -7.75 -5.93 -4.51
CA PHE A 106 -7.74 -4.84 -3.53
C PHE A 106 -8.29 -3.56 -4.18
N GLN A 107 -7.77 -3.19 -5.34
CA GLN A 107 -8.21 -1.97 -6.02
C GLN A 107 -9.69 -2.03 -6.41
N ALA A 108 -10.14 -3.17 -6.93
CA ALA A 108 -11.54 -3.37 -7.32
C ALA A 108 -12.51 -3.30 -6.12
N GLU A 109 -12.14 -3.90 -4.98
CA GLU A 109 -13.02 -4.01 -3.79
C GLU A 109 -12.97 -2.76 -2.90
N VAL A 110 -11.78 -2.18 -2.75
CA VAL A 110 -11.55 -1.06 -1.83
C VAL A 110 -11.78 0.29 -2.53
N GLY A 111 -11.54 0.37 -3.85
CA GLY A 111 -11.78 1.56 -4.66
C GLY A 111 -10.62 2.55 -4.70
N TYR A 112 -9.43 2.15 -4.24
CA TYR A 112 -8.17 2.88 -4.36
C TYR A 112 -7.00 1.89 -4.39
N SER A 113 -5.80 2.32 -4.76
CA SER A 113 -4.59 1.47 -4.72
C SER A 113 -3.85 1.61 -3.38
N LEU A 114 -3.30 0.52 -2.81
CA LEU A 114 -2.49 0.61 -1.57
C LEU A 114 -1.41 1.70 -1.67
N GLN A 115 -0.93 1.89 -2.89
CA GLN A 115 0.05 2.86 -3.30
C GLN A 115 -0.43 4.32 -3.20
N SER A 116 -1.66 4.64 -3.62
CA SER A 116 -2.21 6.02 -3.55
C SER A 116 -2.28 6.55 -2.13
N GLU A 117 -2.42 5.65 -1.16
CA GLU A 117 -2.48 6.01 0.25
C GLU A 117 -1.14 5.89 0.97
N SER A 118 -0.13 5.34 0.30
CA SER A 118 1.24 5.27 0.79
C SER A 118 2.03 6.51 0.32
N GLY A 119 2.48 7.36 1.24
CA GLY A 119 3.37 8.48 0.91
C GLY A 119 4.72 8.05 0.30
N ALA A 120 5.01 6.75 0.31
CA ALA A 120 6.22 6.15 -0.25
C ALA A 120 6.27 6.21 -1.78
N VAL A 121 5.15 6.06 -2.49
CA VAL A 121 5.14 6.08 -3.96
C VAL A 121 5.46 7.46 -4.50
N LEU A 122 4.88 8.52 -3.93
CA LEU A 122 5.23 9.89 -4.32
C LEU A 122 6.74 10.15 -4.16
N LYS A 123 7.34 9.69 -3.06
CA LYS A 123 8.77 9.87 -2.78
C LYS A 123 9.64 9.08 -3.77
N VAL A 124 9.31 7.82 -4.03
CA VAL A 124 10.07 6.95 -4.93
C VAL A 124 9.90 7.38 -6.38
N GLY A 125 8.68 7.73 -6.80
CA GLY A 125 8.38 8.21 -8.15
C GLY A 125 9.10 9.52 -8.44
N LYS A 126 9.11 10.49 -7.51
CA LYS A 126 9.92 11.72 -7.66
C LYS A 126 11.40 11.40 -7.83
N ALA A 127 11.96 10.53 -6.98
CA ALA A 127 13.38 10.14 -7.10
C ALA A 127 13.69 9.41 -8.42
N VAL A 128 12.77 8.58 -8.93
CA VAL A 128 12.93 7.88 -10.22
C VAL A 128 12.80 8.85 -11.39
N LEU A 129 11.87 9.80 -11.34
CA LEU A 129 11.71 10.86 -12.35
C LEU A 129 12.94 11.77 -12.41
N GLU A 130 13.47 12.16 -11.25
CA GLU A 130 14.71 12.96 -11.14
C GLU A 130 15.94 12.21 -11.68
N SER A 131 16.07 10.92 -11.34
CA SER A 131 17.21 10.11 -11.77
C SER A 131 17.08 9.57 -13.19
N GLY A 132 15.88 9.61 -13.77
CA GLY A 132 15.57 9.08 -15.11
C GLY A 132 15.74 7.57 -15.24
N ARG A 133 15.77 6.82 -14.13
CA ARG A 133 15.96 5.37 -14.16
C ARG A 133 15.38 4.66 -12.95
N ILE A 134 14.79 3.49 -13.20
CA ILE A 134 14.51 2.49 -12.18
C ILE A 134 15.73 1.59 -12.06
N THR A 135 16.36 1.54 -10.88
CA THR A 135 17.61 0.81 -10.66
C THR A 135 17.42 -0.47 -9.88
N THR A 136 16.31 -0.60 -9.15
CA THR A 136 16.03 -1.75 -8.29
C THR A 136 14.67 -2.34 -8.58
N GLU A 137 14.54 -3.65 -8.40
CA GLU A 137 13.25 -4.33 -8.46
C GLU A 137 12.24 -3.74 -7.47
N LYS A 138 12.72 -3.33 -6.28
CA LYS A 138 11.87 -2.68 -5.27
C LYS A 138 11.21 -1.42 -5.84
N GLN A 139 11.97 -0.55 -6.50
CA GLN A 139 11.41 0.64 -7.15
C GLN A 139 10.47 0.27 -8.30
N TYR A 140 10.84 -0.74 -9.10
CA TYR A 140 10.01 -1.21 -10.20
C TYR A 140 8.62 -1.66 -9.71
N TYR A 141 8.57 -2.57 -8.74
CA TYR A 141 7.29 -3.05 -8.22
C TYR A 141 6.53 -1.97 -7.44
N MET A 142 7.23 -1.08 -6.72
CA MET A 142 6.63 0.11 -6.07
C MET A 142 5.93 1.04 -7.05
N LEU A 143 6.38 1.08 -8.30
CA LEU A 143 5.81 1.94 -9.32
C LEU A 143 4.89 1.16 -10.28
N LYS A 144 4.82 -0.17 -10.18
CA LYS A 144 4.10 -1.00 -11.14
C LYS A 144 2.59 -0.81 -11.10
N GLU A 145 1.97 -0.44 -9.97
CA GLU A 145 0.53 -0.16 -10.00
C GLU A 145 0.20 1.18 -10.68
N ILE A 146 1.18 2.03 -11.03
CA ILE A 146 0.93 3.17 -11.95
C ILE A 146 0.56 2.66 -13.35
N ASP A 147 1.03 1.47 -13.74
CA ASP A 147 0.61 0.80 -14.98
C ASP A 147 -0.84 0.27 -14.87
N VAL A 148 -1.27 -0.08 -13.65
CA VAL A 148 -2.62 -0.59 -13.36
C VAL A 148 -3.62 0.55 -13.19
N ASP A 149 -3.21 1.67 -12.56
CA ASP A 149 -4.01 2.88 -12.36
C ASP A 149 -3.21 4.17 -12.60
N PRO A 150 -3.04 4.55 -13.88
CA PRO A 150 -2.39 5.81 -14.24
C PRO A 150 -3.21 7.04 -13.84
N SER A 151 -4.45 6.88 -13.36
CA SER A 151 -5.38 7.96 -13.01
C SER A 151 -5.46 8.28 -11.52
N SER A 152 -4.64 7.62 -10.69
CA SER A 152 -4.59 7.79 -9.23
C SER A 152 -4.35 9.22 -8.72
N GLY A 153 -3.98 10.17 -9.59
CA GLY A 153 -3.80 11.58 -9.26
C GLY A 153 -2.54 11.90 -8.45
N ILE A 154 -1.70 10.90 -8.16
CA ILE A 154 -0.45 11.05 -7.41
C ILE A 154 0.59 11.84 -8.23
N PHE A 155 0.55 11.67 -9.55
CA PHE A 155 1.47 12.28 -10.50
C PHE A 155 0.68 12.92 -11.66
N THR A 156 1.28 13.90 -12.32
CA THR A 156 0.73 14.48 -13.55
C THR A 156 0.75 13.46 -14.69
N ALA A 157 -0.08 13.67 -15.73
CA ALA A 157 -0.13 12.77 -16.88
C ALA A 157 1.24 12.60 -17.60
N ASP A 158 2.04 13.66 -17.63
CA ASP A 158 3.40 13.62 -18.21
C ASP A 158 4.36 12.78 -17.34
N GLU A 159 4.30 12.95 -16.02
CA GLU A 159 5.09 12.14 -15.08
C GLU A 159 4.69 10.66 -15.11
N VAL A 160 3.39 10.37 -15.20
CA VAL A 160 2.88 9.01 -15.40
C VAL A 160 3.44 8.41 -16.70
N SER A 161 3.32 9.12 -17.82
CA SER A 161 3.84 8.65 -19.12
C SER A 161 5.34 8.32 -19.04
N LYS A 162 6.14 9.21 -18.43
CA LYS A 162 7.58 8.98 -18.21
C LYS A 162 7.85 7.76 -17.34
N MET A 163 7.14 7.59 -16.24
CA MET A 163 7.30 6.41 -15.38
C MET A 163 6.94 5.10 -16.09
N LEU A 164 5.87 5.09 -16.90
CA LEU A 164 5.49 3.92 -17.70
C LEU A 164 6.60 3.53 -18.70
N THR A 165 7.24 4.51 -19.34
CA THR A 165 8.44 4.25 -20.16
C THR A 165 9.56 3.64 -19.33
N LEU A 166 9.85 4.18 -18.14
CA LEU A 166 10.92 3.68 -17.28
C LEU A 166 10.64 2.27 -16.74
N LEU A 167 9.39 1.93 -16.45
CA LEU A 167 8.94 0.59 -16.06
C LEU A 167 9.21 -0.41 -17.19
N ARG A 168 8.78 -0.10 -18.42
CA ARG A 168 9.02 -0.93 -19.60
C ARG A 168 10.51 -1.14 -19.86
N SER A 169 11.30 -0.06 -19.83
CA SER A 169 12.75 -0.16 -19.98
C SER A 169 13.43 -0.98 -18.88
N PHE A 170 12.85 -1.04 -17.67
CA PHE A 170 13.35 -1.92 -16.63
C PHE A 170 13.03 -3.39 -16.94
N GLU A 171 11.79 -3.71 -17.36
CA GLU A 171 11.39 -5.07 -17.74
C GLU A 171 12.24 -5.64 -18.88
N GLU A 172 12.44 -4.85 -19.94
CA GLU A 172 13.26 -5.23 -21.09
C GLU A 172 14.69 -5.58 -20.68
N ARG A 173 15.27 -4.85 -19.71
CA ARG A 173 16.60 -5.14 -19.16
C ARG A 173 16.66 -6.41 -18.32
N GLN A 174 15.57 -6.82 -17.69
CA GLN A 174 15.52 -8.06 -16.90
C GLN A 174 15.34 -9.29 -17.79
N GLN A 175 14.68 -9.17 -18.95
CA GLN A 175 14.49 -10.28 -19.89
C GLN A 175 15.75 -10.64 -20.70
N GLN A 176 16.76 -9.78 -20.69
CA GLN A 176 18.04 -9.98 -21.39
C GLN A 176 19.16 -10.53 -20.47
N ARG A 177 18.83 -10.84 -19.21
CA ARG A 177 19.74 -11.43 -18.22
C ARG A 177 19.39 -12.90 -18.00
#